data_AF-A0A974CHT6-F1
#
_entry.id   AF-A0A974CHT6-F1
#
_cell.length_a   1.000
_cell.length_b   1.000
_cell.length_c   1.000
_cell.angle_alpha   90.00
_cell.angle_beta   90.00
_cell.angle_gamma   90.00
#
_symmetry.space_group_name_H-M   'P 1'
#
loop_
_entity.id
_entity.type
_entity.pdbx_description
1 polymer ?
#
loop_
_entity_poly.entity_id
_entity_poly.type
_entity_poly.pdbx_seq_one_letter_code
_entity_poly.pdbx_strand_id
1 'polypeptide(L)'
;MTGFTGRVTAITKLTKRRRSYKWERELQRTFTDSEWQTVVTNSYRSTICARLQENNYKLLSQWYRLLPKFTDMAIPDSASFFLLHCNEMSPARYRKSLISTLITVAKSLIPLFWKSKTIPTLKDWALKVNEIYQFEHYKTETSNPQYLENLTQKWFYWLQFTDSQEYRTLTS
;
A
#
# COMPACT_ATOMS: atom_id res chain seq x y z
N MET A 1 44.96 11.58 19.66
CA MET A 1 43.50 11.84 19.59
C MET A 1 42.72 10.52 19.41
N THR A 2 42.60 9.69 20.47
CA THR A 2 42.01 8.33 20.40
C THR A 2 40.97 8.04 21.48
N GLY A 3 40.46 9.07 22.18
CA GLY A 3 39.64 8.89 23.40
C GLY A 3 38.11 8.86 23.22
N PHE A 4 37.57 9.13 22.03
CA PHE A 4 36.13 9.42 21.89
C PHE A 4 35.26 8.21 21.50
N THR A 5 35.82 7.23 20.79
CA THR A 5 35.06 6.05 20.32
C THR A 5 34.73 5.05 21.43
N GLY A 6 35.52 4.98 22.50
CA GLY A 6 35.29 4.04 23.61
C GLY A 6 34.08 4.36 24.50
N ARG A 7 33.75 5.67 24.69
CA ARG A 7 32.64 6.08 25.57
C ARG A 7 31.26 5.79 24.99
N VAL A 8 31.09 5.91 23.67
CA VAL A 8 29.79 5.70 23.01
C VAL A 8 29.36 4.22 23.07
N THR A 9 30.30 3.29 22.94
CA THR A 9 30.05 1.84 23.02
C THR A 9 29.72 1.37 24.44
N ALA A 10 30.27 2.04 25.47
CA ALA A 10 29.98 1.71 26.87
C ALA A 10 28.58 2.17 27.31
N ILE A 11 28.15 3.36 26.86
CA ILE A 11 26.84 3.93 27.20
C ILE A 11 25.69 3.14 26.55
N THR A 12 25.89 2.61 25.34
CA THR A 12 24.92 1.73 24.67
C THR A 12 24.78 0.36 25.35
N LYS A 13 25.85 -0.19 25.92
CA LYS A 13 25.79 -1.46 26.68
C LYS A 13 25.05 -1.31 28.03
N LEU A 14 25.26 -0.20 28.74
CA LEU A 14 24.65 0.03 30.06
C LEU A 14 23.14 0.30 29.99
N THR A 15 22.67 1.00 28.97
CA THR A 15 21.24 1.29 28.77
C THR A 15 20.45 0.05 28.31
N LYS A 16 21.08 -0.87 27.57
CA LYS A 16 20.49 -2.16 27.16
C LYS A 16 20.16 -3.05 28.39
N ARG A 17 21.06 -3.07 29.39
CA ARG A 17 20.87 -3.87 30.62
C ARG A 17 19.74 -3.39 31.54
N ARG A 18 19.46 -2.08 31.62
CA ARG A 18 18.38 -1.61 32.52
C ARG A 18 16.98 -2.04 32.06
N ARG A 19 16.74 -2.10 30.74
CA ARG A 19 15.44 -2.52 30.20
C ARG A 19 15.25 -4.04 30.28
N SER A 20 16.33 -4.83 30.16
CA SER A 20 16.25 -6.30 30.25
C SER A 20 15.80 -6.76 31.63
N TYR A 21 16.35 -6.19 32.71
CA TYR A 21 16.00 -6.58 34.08
C TYR A 21 14.53 -6.34 34.46
N LYS A 22 13.88 -5.34 33.85
CA LYS A 22 12.46 -5.09 34.08
C LYS A 22 11.61 -6.22 33.48
N TRP A 23 11.88 -6.57 32.22
CA TRP A 23 11.17 -7.65 31.51
C TRP A 23 11.43 -9.03 32.13
N GLU A 24 12.66 -9.33 32.56
CA GLU A 24 12.98 -10.59 33.25
C GLU A 24 12.20 -10.74 34.56
N ARG A 25 12.03 -9.64 35.30
CA ARG A 25 11.23 -9.61 36.53
C ARG A 25 9.74 -9.80 36.25
N GLU A 26 9.20 -9.12 35.24
CA GLU A 26 7.79 -9.20 34.86
C GLU A 26 7.43 -10.61 34.33
N LEU A 27 8.32 -11.22 33.56
CA LEU A 27 8.14 -12.56 32.98
C LEU A 27 8.60 -13.70 33.91
N GLN A 28 9.16 -13.37 35.08
CA GLN A 28 9.74 -14.32 36.04
C GLN A 28 10.71 -15.34 35.39
N ARG A 29 11.47 -14.90 34.39
CA ARG A 29 12.42 -15.73 33.62
C ARG A 29 13.69 -14.94 33.33
N THR A 30 14.83 -15.59 33.46
CA THR A 30 16.12 -15.06 32.99
C THR A 30 16.32 -15.40 31.52
N PHE A 31 16.89 -14.49 30.74
CA PHE A 31 17.23 -14.72 29.34
C PHE A 31 18.74 -14.70 29.16
N THR A 32 19.23 -15.62 28.35
CA THR A 32 20.61 -15.58 27.85
C THR A 32 20.80 -14.39 26.89
N ASP A 33 22.05 -13.96 26.70
CA ASP A 33 22.36 -12.86 25.79
C ASP A 33 21.88 -13.13 24.34
N SER A 34 21.90 -14.39 23.89
CA SER A 34 21.42 -14.81 22.57
C SER A 34 19.89 -14.75 22.44
N GLU A 35 19.16 -15.18 23.47
CA GLU A 35 17.71 -15.02 23.53
C GLU A 35 17.32 -13.55 23.53
N TRP A 36 18.02 -12.70 24.30
CA TRP A 36 17.80 -11.26 24.31
C TRP A 36 18.02 -10.64 22.93
N GLN A 37 19.07 -11.04 22.23
CA GLN A 37 19.34 -10.57 20.87
C GLN A 37 18.22 -10.98 19.90
N THR A 38 17.67 -12.19 20.07
CA THR A 38 16.52 -12.68 19.28
C THR A 38 15.27 -11.87 19.56
N VAL A 39 14.93 -11.62 20.84
CA VAL A 39 13.78 -10.80 21.25
C VAL A 39 13.87 -9.39 20.69
N VAL A 40 15.02 -8.73 20.82
CA VAL A 40 15.23 -7.37 20.30
C VAL A 40 15.11 -7.35 18.77
N THR A 41 15.70 -8.33 18.09
CA THR A 41 15.63 -8.44 16.62
C THR A 41 14.19 -8.64 16.16
N ASN A 42 13.46 -9.53 16.83
CA ASN A 42 12.05 -9.80 16.51
C ASN A 42 11.16 -8.59 16.82
N SER A 43 11.34 -7.93 17.97
CA SER A 43 10.59 -6.71 18.32
C SER A 43 10.83 -5.58 17.31
N TYR A 44 12.08 -5.40 16.88
CA TYR A 44 12.42 -4.44 15.83
C TYR A 44 11.75 -4.78 14.50
N ARG A 45 11.81 -6.06 14.07
CA ARG A 45 11.12 -6.55 12.87
C ARG A 45 9.60 -6.34 12.97
N SER A 46 8.98 -6.69 14.09
CA SER A 46 7.56 -6.47 14.35
C SER A 46 7.20 -4.99 14.27
N THR A 47 8.04 -4.10 14.79
CA THR A 47 7.81 -2.64 14.71
C THR A 47 7.88 -2.14 13.27
N ILE A 48 8.82 -2.64 12.47
CA ILE A 48 8.88 -2.34 11.03
C ILE A 48 7.62 -2.86 10.33
N CYS A 49 7.23 -4.11 10.56
CA CYS A 49 6.03 -4.70 9.96
C CYS A 49 4.76 -3.92 10.35
N ALA A 50 4.65 -3.49 11.61
CA ALA A 50 3.52 -2.68 12.07
C ALA A 50 3.44 -1.34 11.35
N ARG A 51 4.57 -0.63 11.19
CA ARG A 51 4.63 0.62 10.41
C ARG A 51 4.28 0.41 8.94
N LEU A 52 4.75 -0.69 8.35
CA LEU A 52 4.41 -1.05 6.97
C LEU A 52 2.91 -1.33 6.83
N GLN A 53 2.31 -2.07 7.77
CA GLN A 53 0.88 -2.37 7.78
C GLN A 53 0.04 -1.10 7.97
N GLU A 54 0.45 -0.21 8.88
CA GLU A 54 -0.20 1.09 9.08
C GLU A 54 -0.18 1.94 7.80
N ASN A 55 0.99 2.03 7.15
CA ASN A 55 1.11 2.74 5.87
C ASN A 55 0.20 2.11 4.82
N ASN A 56 0.23 0.78 4.65
CA ASN A 56 -0.65 0.08 3.71
C ASN A 56 -2.14 0.35 3.98
N TYR A 57 -2.55 0.41 5.25
CA TYR A 57 -3.93 0.73 5.62
C TYR A 57 -4.30 2.19 5.27
N LYS A 58 -3.39 3.15 5.52
CA LYS A 58 -3.56 4.55 5.09
C LYS A 58 -3.69 4.68 3.57
N LEU A 59 -2.91 3.90 2.82
CA LEU A 59 -2.99 3.85 1.36
C LEU A 59 -4.36 3.35 0.88
N LEU A 60 -4.80 2.22 1.43
CA LEU A 60 -6.09 1.61 1.07
C LEU A 60 -7.26 2.52 1.45
N SER A 61 -7.25 3.14 2.63
CA SER A 61 -8.33 4.03 3.08
C SER A 61 -8.45 5.30 2.24
N GLN A 62 -7.35 5.90 1.78
CA GLN A 62 -7.42 7.01 0.82
C GLN A 62 -8.04 6.57 -0.50
N TRP A 63 -7.74 5.36 -0.93
CA TRP A 63 -8.27 4.78 -2.15
C TRP A 63 -9.78 4.48 -2.07
N TYR A 64 -10.26 4.00 -0.92
CA TYR A 64 -11.70 3.80 -0.67
C TYR A 64 -12.55 5.05 -0.85
N ARG A 65 -11.98 6.24 -0.64
CA ARG A 65 -12.70 7.50 -0.86
C ARG A 65 -12.88 7.83 -2.35
N LEU A 66 -12.05 7.27 -3.20
CA LEU A 66 -12.08 7.49 -4.65
C LEU A 66 -12.91 6.43 -5.39
N LEU A 67 -12.90 5.19 -4.90
CA LEU A 67 -13.57 4.06 -5.58
C LEU A 67 -15.04 4.35 -5.97
N PRO A 68 -15.90 4.88 -5.08
CA PRO A 68 -17.29 5.18 -5.43
C PRO A 68 -17.46 6.21 -6.55
N LYS A 69 -16.42 6.99 -6.87
CA LYS A 69 -16.47 8.02 -7.92
C LYS A 69 -16.26 7.44 -9.31
N PHE A 70 -15.62 6.26 -9.43
CA PHE A 70 -15.25 5.66 -10.72
C PHE A 70 -15.80 4.25 -10.90
N THR A 71 -16.50 3.73 -9.89
CA THR A 71 -17.13 2.41 -9.95
C THR A 71 -18.58 2.55 -9.53
N ASP A 72 -19.46 1.90 -10.29
CA ASP A 72 -20.87 1.67 -9.97
C ASP A 72 -21.07 0.62 -8.87
N MET A 73 -20.00 0.00 -8.39
CA MET A 73 -20.07 -1.06 -7.40
C MET A 73 -19.86 -0.54 -5.97
N ALA A 74 -20.75 -0.96 -5.08
CA ALA A 74 -20.50 -0.89 -3.65
C ALA A 74 -19.44 -1.92 -3.28
N ILE A 75 -18.20 -1.46 -3.11
CA ILE A 75 -17.10 -2.31 -2.69
C ILE A 75 -17.08 -2.35 -1.16
N PRO A 76 -17.13 -3.53 -0.53
CA PRO A 76 -17.00 -3.64 0.92
C PRO A 76 -15.68 -3.02 1.39
N ASP A 77 -15.71 -2.23 2.47
CA ASP A 77 -14.50 -1.69 3.10
C ASP A 77 -13.73 -2.80 3.83
N SER A 78 -13.06 -3.64 3.06
CA SER A 78 -12.28 -4.78 3.55
C SER A 78 -10.91 -4.84 2.89
N ALA A 79 -9.86 -4.85 3.71
CA ALA A 79 -8.49 -5.01 3.20
C ALA A 79 -8.28 -6.36 2.48
N SER A 80 -9.00 -7.42 2.89
CA SER A 80 -8.89 -8.75 2.26
C SER A 80 -9.39 -8.75 0.82
N PHE A 81 -10.37 -7.91 0.50
CA PHE A 81 -10.92 -7.77 -0.84
C PHE A 81 -9.84 -7.31 -1.85
N PHE A 82 -9.01 -6.33 -1.49
CA PHE A 82 -7.99 -5.78 -2.40
C PHE A 82 -6.65 -6.51 -2.31
N LEU A 83 -6.21 -6.84 -1.10
CA LEU A 83 -4.88 -7.42 -0.89
C LEU A 83 -4.85 -8.90 -1.25
N LEU A 84 -5.91 -9.63 -0.90
CA LEU A 84 -5.99 -11.08 -1.04
C LEU A 84 -6.91 -11.51 -2.16
N HIS A 85 -7.66 -10.58 -2.76
CA HIS A 85 -8.68 -10.88 -3.77
C HIS A 85 -9.73 -11.87 -3.25
N CYS A 86 -9.91 -11.97 -1.93
CA CYS A 86 -10.93 -12.80 -1.29
C CYS A 86 -12.26 -12.06 -1.35
N ASN A 87 -13.00 -12.22 -2.44
CA ASN A 87 -14.34 -11.69 -2.58
C ASN A 87 -15.30 -12.80 -3.04
N GLU A 88 -16.56 -12.71 -2.63
CA GLU A 88 -17.63 -13.64 -3.05
C GLU A 88 -18.19 -13.30 -4.44
N MET A 89 -17.61 -12.30 -5.12
CA MET A 89 -18.09 -11.83 -6.41
C MET A 89 -17.56 -12.71 -7.54
N SER A 90 -18.43 -13.02 -8.50
CA SER A 90 -18.03 -13.85 -9.64
C SER A 90 -16.98 -13.14 -10.52
N PRO A 91 -15.97 -13.85 -11.05
CA PRO A 91 -14.95 -13.27 -11.93
C PRO A 91 -15.54 -12.57 -13.17
N ALA A 92 -16.71 -13.01 -13.63
CA ALA A 92 -17.43 -12.41 -14.74
C ALA A 92 -17.82 -10.94 -14.48
N ARG A 93 -18.19 -10.59 -13.24
CA ARG A 93 -18.50 -9.20 -12.85
C ARG A 93 -17.26 -8.31 -12.87
N TYR A 94 -16.09 -8.86 -12.58
CA TYR A 94 -14.83 -8.12 -12.59
C TYR A 94 -14.25 -7.89 -13.98
N ARG A 95 -14.50 -8.80 -14.91
CA ARG A 95 -13.83 -8.81 -16.22
C ARG A 95 -14.05 -7.51 -16.99
N LYS A 96 -15.20 -6.86 -16.79
CA LYS A 96 -15.56 -5.57 -17.41
C LYS A 96 -15.35 -4.37 -16.49
N SER A 97 -14.94 -4.58 -15.24
CA SER A 97 -14.79 -3.52 -14.26
C SER A 97 -13.37 -2.97 -14.21
N LEU A 98 -13.28 -1.67 -13.90
CA LEU A 98 -12.03 -1.02 -13.55
C LEU A 98 -11.33 -1.64 -12.35
N ILE A 99 -12.00 -2.39 -11.47
CA ILE A 99 -11.35 -2.89 -10.23
C ILE A 99 -10.06 -3.67 -10.52
N SER A 100 -10.00 -4.47 -11.58
CA SER A 100 -8.78 -5.18 -11.98
C SER A 100 -7.62 -4.22 -12.29
N THR A 101 -7.92 -3.12 -12.99
CA THR A 101 -6.97 -2.02 -13.22
C THR A 101 -6.59 -1.35 -11.91
N LEU A 102 -7.54 -1.05 -11.03
CA LEU A 102 -7.30 -0.39 -9.75
C LEU A 102 -6.40 -1.22 -8.83
N ILE A 103 -6.54 -2.55 -8.84
CA ILE A 103 -5.64 -3.47 -8.13
C ILE A 103 -4.24 -3.43 -8.75
N THR A 104 -4.15 -3.34 -10.08
CA THR A 104 -2.86 -3.17 -10.76
C THR A 104 -2.20 -1.85 -10.37
N VAL A 105 -2.95 -0.75 -10.29
CA VAL A 105 -2.47 0.54 -9.79
C VAL A 105 -1.96 0.40 -8.36
N ALA A 106 -2.75 -0.20 -7.46
CA ALA A 106 -2.34 -0.41 -6.07
C ALA A 106 -1.05 -1.25 -5.97
N LYS A 107 -0.96 -2.34 -6.73
CA LYS A 107 0.25 -3.18 -6.81
C LYS A 107 1.46 -2.44 -7.38
N SER A 108 1.26 -1.39 -8.17
CA SER A 108 2.36 -0.55 -8.67
C SER A 108 2.78 0.53 -7.67
N LEU A 109 1.83 1.17 -6.97
CA LEU A 109 2.11 2.28 -6.06
C LEU A 109 2.57 1.82 -4.68
N ILE A 110 1.98 0.76 -4.13
CA ILE A 110 2.36 0.27 -2.79
C ILE A 110 3.87 -0.02 -2.71
N PRO A 111 4.48 -0.79 -3.63
CA PRO A 111 5.92 -1.06 -3.58
C PRO A 111 6.81 0.15 -3.87
N LEU A 112 6.29 1.21 -4.50
CA LEU A 112 7.04 2.45 -4.71
C LEU A 112 7.11 3.28 -3.43
N PHE A 113 6.02 3.30 -2.65
CA PHE A 113 5.91 4.15 -1.47
C PHE A 113 6.07 3.41 -0.14
N TRP A 114 6.16 2.08 -0.12
CA TRP A 114 6.25 1.28 1.12
C TRP A 114 7.43 1.64 2.04
N LYS A 115 8.57 2.05 1.46
CA LYS A 115 9.75 2.53 2.21
C LYS A 115 9.77 4.04 2.42
N SER A 116 8.86 4.77 1.77
CA SER A 116 8.78 6.21 1.89
C SER A 116 8.03 6.61 3.17
N LYS A 117 8.34 7.79 3.68
CA LYS A 117 7.51 8.46 4.71
C LYS A 117 6.28 9.12 4.08
N THR A 118 6.30 9.33 2.77
CA THR A 118 5.18 9.88 2.01
C THR A 118 4.30 8.75 1.50
N ILE A 119 3.00 8.98 1.53
CA ILE A 119 2.00 8.10 0.91
C ILE A 119 1.60 8.71 -0.45
N PRO A 120 1.31 7.92 -1.50
CA PRO A 120 0.76 8.41 -2.75
C PRO A 120 -0.50 9.22 -2.48
N THR A 121 -0.50 10.40 -3.05
CA THR A 121 -1.63 11.32 -3.07
C THR A 121 -2.69 10.81 -4.05
N LEU A 122 -3.91 11.30 -3.94
CA LEU A 122 -4.98 11.02 -4.90
C LEU A 122 -4.56 11.37 -6.35
N LYS A 123 -3.68 12.37 -6.53
CA LYS A 123 -3.09 12.73 -7.81
C LYS A 123 -2.22 11.60 -8.36
N ASP A 124 -1.35 11.01 -7.55
CA ASP A 124 -0.50 9.88 -7.96
C ASP A 124 -1.31 8.69 -8.42
N TRP A 125 -2.40 8.38 -7.70
CA TRP A 125 -3.33 7.33 -8.11
C TRP A 125 -4.01 7.64 -9.43
N ALA A 126 -4.57 8.85 -9.58
CA ALA A 126 -5.27 9.27 -10.78
C ALA A 126 -4.35 9.30 -12.02
N LEU A 127 -3.11 9.76 -11.87
CA LEU A 127 -2.09 9.72 -12.92
C LEU A 127 -1.77 8.29 -13.32
N LYS A 128 -1.64 7.36 -12.35
CA LYS A 128 -1.34 5.96 -12.64
C LYS A 128 -2.49 5.22 -13.31
N VAL A 129 -3.74 5.53 -12.95
CA VAL A 129 -4.92 5.02 -13.66
C VAL A 129 -4.93 5.53 -15.10
N ASN A 130 -4.68 6.82 -15.31
CA ASN A 130 -4.60 7.41 -16.66
C ASN A 130 -3.50 6.76 -17.50
N GLU A 131 -2.32 6.53 -16.92
CA GLU A 131 -1.21 5.85 -17.60
C GLU A 131 -1.65 4.46 -18.12
N ILE A 132 -2.31 3.66 -17.28
CA ILE A 132 -2.81 2.34 -17.71
C ILE A 132 -3.89 2.47 -18.79
N TYR A 133 -4.80 3.44 -18.67
CA TYR A 133 -5.81 3.72 -19.70
C TYR A 133 -5.15 4.00 -21.06
N GLN A 134 -4.17 4.91 -21.11
CA GLN A 134 -3.44 5.22 -22.34
C GLN A 134 -2.75 3.98 -22.92
N PHE A 135 -2.10 3.17 -22.07
CA PHE A 135 -1.50 1.91 -22.50
C PHE A 135 -2.50 0.90 -23.07
N GLU A 136 -3.70 0.78 -22.47
CA GLU A 136 -4.74 -0.08 -23.04
C GLU A 136 -5.28 0.49 -24.35
N HIS A 137 -5.44 1.82 -24.45
CA HIS A 137 -5.86 2.49 -25.67
C HIS A 137 -4.86 2.27 -26.83
N TYR A 138 -3.55 2.43 -26.59
CA TYR A 138 -2.53 2.17 -27.63
C TYR A 138 -2.52 0.72 -28.12
N LYS A 139 -2.97 -0.25 -27.32
CA LYS A 139 -3.12 -1.65 -27.76
C LYS A 139 -4.33 -1.87 -28.68
N THR A 140 -5.29 -0.94 -28.70
CA THR A 140 -6.53 -1.10 -29.48
C THR A 140 -6.39 -0.75 -30.96
N GLU A 141 -5.36 0.02 -31.34
CA GLU A 141 -5.19 0.50 -32.73
C GLU A 141 -4.95 -0.63 -33.75
N THR A 142 -4.80 -1.88 -33.31
CA THR A 142 -4.47 -3.05 -34.13
C THR A 142 -5.62 -4.09 -34.28
N SER A 143 -6.82 -3.65 -34.69
CA SER A 143 -7.73 -4.46 -35.56
C SER A 143 -8.95 -5.20 -34.95
N ASN A 144 -9.55 -4.80 -33.82
CA ASN A 144 -10.82 -5.41 -33.37
C ASN A 144 -11.86 -4.39 -32.85
N PRO A 145 -12.95 -4.11 -33.60
CA PRO A 145 -14.03 -3.21 -33.19
C PRO A 145 -14.70 -3.62 -31.87
N GLN A 146 -14.86 -4.92 -31.63
CA GLN A 146 -15.48 -5.43 -30.41
C GLN A 146 -14.58 -5.23 -29.18
N TYR A 147 -13.27 -5.16 -29.37
CA TYR A 147 -12.36 -4.81 -28.28
C TYR A 147 -12.51 -3.34 -27.88
N LEU A 148 -12.67 -2.44 -28.84
CA LEU A 148 -12.89 -1.00 -28.58
C LEU A 148 -14.19 -0.76 -27.80
N GLU A 149 -15.27 -1.47 -28.14
CA GLU A 149 -16.53 -1.40 -27.40
C GLU A 149 -16.36 -1.85 -25.95
N ASN A 150 -15.67 -2.98 -25.73
CA ASN A 150 -15.38 -3.47 -24.38
C ASN A 150 -14.48 -2.51 -23.58
N LEU A 151 -13.50 -1.90 -24.23
CA LEU A 151 -12.64 -0.88 -23.62
C LEU A 151 -13.46 0.35 -23.23
N THR A 152 -14.33 0.83 -24.12
CA THR A 152 -15.20 1.98 -23.85
C THR A 152 -16.14 1.70 -22.67
N GLN A 153 -16.78 0.52 -22.65
CA GLN A 153 -17.63 0.11 -21.52
C GLN A 153 -16.85 0.04 -20.21
N LYS A 154 -15.65 -0.54 -20.22
CA LYS A 154 -14.79 -0.65 -19.03
C LYS A 154 -14.40 0.72 -18.48
N TRP A 155 -14.04 1.65 -19.35
CA TRP A 155 -13.48 2.95 -18.97
C TRP A 155 -14.51 4.09 -18.91
N PHE A 156 -15.79 3.82 -19.14
CA PHE A 156 -16.85 4.82 -19.22
C PHE A 156 -16.84 5.81 -18.04
N TYR A 157 -16.92 5.31 -16.81
CA TYR A 157 -16.94 6.17 -15.60
C TYR A 157 -15.62 6.92 -15.37
N TRP A 158 -14.50 6.33 -15.78
CA TRP A 158 -13.21 7.01 -15.72
C TRP A 158 -13.15 8.20 -16.67
N LEU A 159 -13.63 8.02 -17.92
CA LEU A 159 -13.68 9.09 -18.91
C LEU A 159 -14.59 10.24 -18.45
N GLN A 160 -15.77 9.91 -17.91
CA GLN A 160 -16.65 10.92 -17.31
C GLN A 160 -15.96 11.69 -16.17
N PHE A 161 -15.18 11.00 -15.35
CA PHE A 161 -14.43 11.65 -14.29
C PHE A 161 -13.32 12.56 -14.82
N THR A 162 -12.57 12.13 -15.84
CA THR A 162 -11.47 12.95 -16.40
C THR A 162 -11.96 14.27 -17.00
N ASP A 163 -13.22 14.32 -17.44
CA ASP A 163 -13.85 15.54 -17.95
C ASP A 163 -14.30 16.50 -16.82
N SER A 164 -14.43 16.00 -15.59
CA SER A 164 -14.92 16.76 -14.45
C SER A 164 -13.93 17.84 -13.96
N GLN A 165 -14.46 18.90 -13.36
CA GLN A 165 -13.64 19.94 -12.72
C GLN A 165 -12.83 19.39 -11.52
N GLU A 166 -13.36 18.36 -10.87
CA GLU A 166 -12.67 17.70 -9.76
C GLU A 166 -11.34 17.10 -10.23
N TYR A 167 -11.35 16.37 -11.36
CA TYR A 167 -10.12 15.79 -11.92
C TYR A 167 -9.10 16.86 -12.31
N ARG A 168 -9.56 17.97 -12.90
CA ARG A 168 -8.68 19.10 -13.26
C ARG A 168 -8.01 19.70 -12.02
N THR A 169 -8.78 19.89 -10.95
CA THR A 169 -8.26 20.41 -9.68
C THR A 169 -7.31 19.42 -9.00
N LEU A 170 -7.56 18.12 -9.17
CA LEU A 170 -6.73 17.05 -8.63
C LEU A 170 -5.38 16.94 -9.36
N THR A 171 -5.35 17.25 -10.65
CA THR A 171 -4.19 17.03 -11.53
C THR A 171 -3.38 18.28 -11.87
N SER A 172 -3.94 19.49 -11.69
CA SER A 172 -3.18 20.75 -11.66
C SER A 172 -2.03 20.68 -10.66
#